data_AF-A6Q7W2-F1
#
_entry.id   AF-A6Q7W2-F1
#
_cell.length_a   1.000
_cell.length_b   1.000
_cell.length_c   1.000
_cell.angle_alpha   90.00
_cell.angle_beta   90.00
_cell.angle_gamma   90.00
#
_symmetry.space_group_name_H-M   'P 1'
#
loop_
_entity.id
_entity.type
_entity.pdbx_description
1 polymer ?
#
loop_
_entity_poly.entity_id
_entity_poly.type
_entity_poly.pdbx_seq_one_letter_code
_entity_poly.pdbx_strand_id
1 'polypeptide(L)'
;MKNIFFIIAILIGGREASASGLKNIIKCSKGDSHACIQVGQLFEYGEGVKQNLAKAKQYYKKSCQLQLGKGCWNLAHILIKEHNIQAALEYDREGCKLNYSNACSDLGFLYEKGESIEPNYSQAKKYYQKACNFGNKSSCKKYTYLDKNGIT
;
A
#
# COMPACT_ATOMS: atom_id res chain seq x y z
N MET A 1 -25.41 -3.32 -23.81
CA MET A 1 -24.85 -2.48 -22.72
C MET A 1 -25.51 -2.71 -21.34
N LYS A 2 -26.81 -3.06 -21.25
CA LYS A 2 -27.47 -3.35 -19.95
C LYS A 2 -26.92 -4.57 -19.20
N ASN A 3 -26.38 -5.59 -19.89
CA ASN A 3 -25.88 -6.83 -19.25
C ASN A 3 -24.59 -6.65 -18.42
N ILE A 4 -23.71 -5.70 -18.76
CA ILE A 4 -22.46 -5.48 -18.01
C ILE A 4 -22.74 -4.84 -16.64
N PHE A 5 -23.71 -3.93 -16.55
CA PHE A 5 -24.10 -3.30 -15.29
C PHE A 5 -24.66 -4.31 -14.29
N PHE A 6 -25.41 -5.30 -14.77
CA PHE A 6 -26.00 -6.35 -13.93
C PHE A 6 -24.94 -7.33 -13.38
N ILE A 7 -23.94 -7.70 -14.19
CA ILE A 7 -22.85 -8.60 -13.76
C ILE A 7 -21.95 -7.92 -12.73
N ILE A 8 -21.66 -6.62 -12.91
CA ILE A 8 -20.82 -5.90 -11.95
C ILE A 8 -21.56 -5.73 -10.63
N ALA A 9 -22.87 -5.44 -10.61
CA ALA A 9 -23.67 -5.31 -9.40
C ALA A 9 -23.68 -6.57 -8.50
N ILE A 10 -23.65 -7.76 -9.08
CA ILE A 10 -23.62 -9.04 -8.35
C ILE A 10 -22.26 -9.25 -7.66
N LEU A 11 -21.16 -8.78 -8.27
CA LEU A 11 -19.81 -8.93 -7.71
C LEU A 11 -19.55 -8.04 -6.48
N ILE A 12 -20.34 -7.00 -6.23
CA ILE A 12 -20.08 -5.98 -5.19
C ILE A 12 -20.96 -6.14 -3.94
N GLY A 13 -21.97 -7.02 -3.97
CA GLY A 13 -22.74 -7.41 -2.78
C GLY A 13 -23.46 -6.25 -2.07
N GLY A 14 -23.85 -5.21 -2.81
CA GLY A 14 -24.58 -4.06 -2.27
C GLY A 14 -25.54 -3.49 -3.31
N ARG A 15 -26.76 -3.14 -2.88
CA ARG A 15 -27.67 -2.31 -3.68
C ARG A 15 -26.99 -0.95 -3.84
N GLU A 16 -26.64 -0.62 -5.07
CA GLU A 16 -26.09 0.68 -5.51
C GLU A 16 -24.64 0.97 -5.08
N ALA A 17 -23.69 0.30 -5.73
CA ALA A 17 -22.39 0.96 -5.91
C ALA A 17 -22.64 2.30 -6.60
N SER A 18 -22.19 3.39 -5.96
CA SER A 18 -22.31 4.73 -6.54
C SER A 18 -21.73 4.74 -7.96
N ALA A 19 -22.29 5.57 -8.84
CA ALA A 19 -21.80 5.68 -10.23
C ALA A 19 -20.27 5.93 -10.30
N SER A 20 -19.70 6.55 -9.27
CA SER A 20 -18.26 6.74 -9.08
C SER A 20 -17.49 5.43 -8.87
N GLY A 21 -17.99 4.53 -8.01
CA GLY A 21 -17.36 3.22 -7.74
C GLY A 21 -17.29 2.34 -8.99
N LEU A 22 -18.40 2.28 -9.76
CA LEU A 22 -18.44 1.56 -11.04
C LEU A 22 -17.46 2.13 -12.07
N LYS A 23 -17.37 3.47 -12.16
CA LYS A 23 -16.43 4.16 -13.05
C LYS A 23 -14.98 3.80 -12.71
N ASN A 24 -14.63 3.75 -11.43
CA ASN A 24 -13.27 3.41 -10.98
C ASN A 24 -12.92 1.94 -11.24
N ILE A 25 -13.87 1.01 -11.11
CA ILE A 25 -13.65 -0.40 -11.48
C ILE A 25 -13.29 -0.52 -12.96
N ILE A 26 -14.01 0.18 -13.85
CA ILE A 26 -13.75 0.18 -15.29
C ILE A 26 -12.39 0.83 -15.60
N LYS A 27 -12.02 1.93 -14.94
CA LYS A 27 -10.71 2.55 -15.14
C LYS A 27 -9.58 1.64 -14.67
N CYS A 28 -9.72 1.03 -13.50
CA CYS A 28 -8.75 0.06 -12.99
C CYS A 28 -8.63 -1.16 -13.90
N SER A 29 -9.74 -1.65 -14.46
CA SER A 29 -9.70 -2.77 -15.42
C SER A 29 -8.89 -2.42 -16.67
N LYS A 30 -8.93 -1.15 -17.09
CA LYS A 30 -8.15 -0.57 -18.20
C LYS A 30 -6.72 -0.14 -17.84
N GLY A 31 -6.23 -0.44 -16.64
CA GLY A 31 -4.84 -0.18 -16.24
C GLY A 31 -4.58 1.16 -15.54
N ASP A 32 -5.63 1.89 -15.14
CA ASP A 32 -5.46 3.06 -14.28
C ASP A 32 -5.12 2.61 -12.84
N SER A 33 -3.86 2.79 -12.45
CA SER A 33 -3.35 2.39 -11.14
C SER A 33 -3.98 3.17 -9.98
N HIS A 34 -4.27 4.47 -10.18
CA HIS A 34 -4.92 5.30 -9.17
C HIS A 34 -6.37 4.87 -8.96
N ALA A 35 -7.08 4.51 -10.03
CA ALA A 35 -8.41 3.94 -9.92
C ALA A 35 -8.38 2.61 -9.16
N CYS A 36 -7.36 1.76 -9.37
CA CYS A 36 -7.20 0.53 -8.59
C CYS A 36 -7.01 0.80 -7.10
N ILE A 37 -6.25 1.83 -6.70
CA ILE A 37 -6.19 2.27 -5.30
C ILE A 37 -7.58 2.64 -4.78
N GLN A 38 -8.31 3.48 -5.50
CA GLN A 38 -9.63 3.94 -5.04
C GLN A 38 -10.58 2.77 -4.85
N VAL A 39 -10.63 1.82 -5.79
CA VAL A 39 -11.47 0.62 -5.63
C VAL A 39 -11.01 -0.23 -4.45
N GLY A 40 -9.69 -0.38 -4.26
CA GLY A 40 -9.15 -1.08 -3.09
C GLY A 40 -9.62 -0.46 -1.77
N GLN A 41 -9.62 0.87 -1.67
CA GLN A 41 -10.08 1.62 -0.50
C GLN A 41 -11.58 1.44 -0.25
N LEU A 42 -12.41 1.43 -1.30
CA LEU A 42 -13.84 1.15 -1.16
C LEU A 42 -14.06 -0.21 -0.46
N PHE A 43 -13.33 -1.25 -0.88
CA PHE A 43 -13.41 -2.55 -0.24
C PHE A 43 -12.73 -2.62 1.13
N GLU A 44 -11.65 -1.87 1.37
CA GLU A 44 -10.98 -1.83 2.68
C GLU A 44 -11.86 -1.20 3.76
N TYR A 45 -12.56 -0.11 3.43
CA TYR A 45 -13.37 0.65 4.38
C TYR A 45 -14.86 0.34 4.31
N GLY A 46 -15.31 -0.39 3.29
CA GLY A 46 -16.74 -0.67 3.09
C GLY A 46 -17.56 0.53 2.62
N GLU A 47 -16.94 1.46 1.88
CA GLU A 47 -17.60 2.68 1.40
C GLU A 47 -18.46 2.36 0.17
N GLY A 48 -19.78 2.28 0.36
CA GLY A 48 -20.72 1.95 -0.71
C GLY A 48 -20.63 0.51 -1.23
N VAL A 49 -19.85 -0.35 -0.57
CA VAL A 49 -19.71 -1.79 -0.83
C VAL A 49 -19.56 -2.53 0.50
N LYS A 50 -19.87 -3.82 0.56
CA LYS A 50 -19.53 -4.61 1.76
C LYS A 50 -18.00 -4.68 1.91
N GLN A 51 -17.51 -4.34 3.11
CA GLN A 51 -16.09 -4.44 3.43
C GLN A 51 -15.55 -5.83 3.08
N ASN A 52 -14.40 -5.88 2.39
CA ASN A 52 -13.77 -7.09 1.92
C ASN A 52 -12.25 -6.88 1.72
N LEU A 53 -11.47 -7.23 2.73
CA LEU A 53 -10.00 -7.06 2.68
C LEU A 53 -9.33 -7.91 1.59
N ALA A 54 -9.88 -9.09 1.26
CA ALA A 54 -9.34 -9.92 0.19
C ALA A 54 -9.45 -9.22 -1.18
N LYS A 55 -10.58 -8.56 -1.46
CA LYS A 55 -10.75 -7.73 -2.67
C LYS A 55 -9.87 -6.49 -2.61
N ALA A 56 -9.79 -5.81 -1.46
CA ALA A 56 -8.90 -4.66 -1.30
C ALA A 56 -7.45 -5.02 -1.68
N LYS A 57 -6.93 -6.13 -1.14
CA LYS A 57 -5.61 -6.67 -1.48
C LYS A 57 -5.44 -6.94 -2.97
N GLN A 58 -6.44 -7.52 -3.65
CA GLN A 58 -6.37 -7.76 -5.10
C GLN A 58 -6.20 -6.46 -5.89
N TYR A 59 -6.96 -5.42 -5.56
CA TYR A 59 -6.88 -4.13 -6.25
C TYR A 59 -5.59 -3.36 -5.93
N TYR A 60 -5.13 -3.39 -4.68
CA TYR A 60 -3.83 -2.83 -4.31
C TYR A 60 -2.66 -3.55 -4.98
N LYS A 61 -2.72 -4.89 -5.03
CA LYS A 61 -1.74 -5.69 -5.79
C LYS A 61 -1.72 -5.30 -7.26
N LYS A 62 -2.88 -5.13 -7.88
CA LYS A 62 -2.97 -4.67 -9.28
C LYS A 62 -2.37 -3.26 -9.45
N SER A 63 -2.66 -2.33 -8.55
CA SER A 63 -2.04 -1.00 -8.56
C SER A 63 -0.51 -1.07 -8.43
N CYS A 64 0.00 -1.95 -7.57
CA CYS A 64 1.43 -2.18 -7.40
C CYS A 64 2.06 -2.72 -8.69
N GLN A 65 1.44 -3.71 -9.33
CA GLN A 65 1.87 -4.28 -10.61
C GLN A 65 1.89 -3.23 -11.75
N LEU A 66 0.96 -2.27 -11.69
CA LEU A 66 0.90 -1.09 -12.56
C LEU A 66 1.90 0.01 -12.15
N GLN A 67 2.95 -0.34 -11.40
CA GLN A 67 4.09 0.53 -11.04
C GLN A 67 3.74 1.73 -10.15
N LEU A 68 2.57 1.72 -9.48
CA LEU A 68 2.24 2.75 -8.50
C LEU A 68 2.61 2.26 -7.09
N GLY A 69 3.72 2.77 -6.54
CA GLY A 69 4.27 2.34 -5.25
C GLY A 69 3.30 2.46 -4.07
N LYS A 70 2.35 3.39 -4.11
CA LYS A 70 1.26 3.49 -3.14
C LYS A 70 0.41 2.22 -3.05
N GLY A 71 0.24 1.49 -4.16
CA GLY A 71 -0.47 0.21 -4.19
C GLY A 71 0.26 -0.88 -3.43
N CYS A 72 1.59 -0.93 -3.56
CA CYS A 72 2.40 -1.88 -2.82
C CYS A 72 2.34 -1.58 -1.31
N TRP A 73 2.45 -0.30 -0.95
CA TRP A 73 2.36 0.16 0.45
C TRP A 73 1.00 -0.14 1.09
N ASN A 74 -0.11 0.16 0.40
CA ASN A 74 -1.45 -0.16 0.91
C ASN A 74 -1.64 -1.68 1.13
N LEU A 75 -1.09 -2.51 0.23
CA LEU A 75 -1.10 -3.96 0.40
C LEU A 75 -0.26 -4.41 1.59
N ALA A 76 0.95 -3.86 1.75
CA ALA A 76 1.80 -4.13 2.91
C ALA A 76 1.09 -3.79 4.23
N HIS A 77 0.39 -2.66 4.29
CA HIS A 77 -0.39 -2.25 5.46
C HIS A 77 -1.50 -3.24 5.85
N ILE A 78 -2.19 -3.85 4.88
CA ILE A 78 -3.15 -4.93 5.18
C ILE A 78 -2.41 -6.17 5.69
N LEU A 79 -1.30 -6.56 5.06
CA LEU A 79 -0.53 -7.74 5.44
C LEU A 79 0.06 -7.63 6.85
N ILE A 80 0.48 -6.43 7.28
CA ILE A 80 0.93 -6.16 8.66
C ILE A 80 -0.20 -6.43 9.66
N LYS A 81 -1.42 -5.94 9.39
CA LYS A 81 -2.60 -6.18 10.24
C LYS A 81 -2.98 -7.67 10.29
N GLU A 82 -2.67 -8.42 9.23
CA GLU A 82 -2.84 -9.87 9.16
C GLU A 82 -1.64 -10.65 9.75
N HIS A 83 -0.68 -9.97 10.38
CA HIS A 83 0.55 -10.54 10.93
C HIS A 83 1.44 -11.27 9.90
N ASN A 84 1.28 -10.97 8.60
CA ASN A 84 2.13 -11.50 7.52
C ASN A 84 3.27 -10.52 7.20
N ILE A 85 4.19 -10.38 8.16
CA ILE A 85 5.23 -9.35 8.14
C ILE A 85 6.25 -9.57 7.01
N GLN A 86 6.61 -10.83 6.70
CA GLN A 86 7.56 -11.10 5.61
C GLN A 86 7.00 -10.67 4.25
N ALA A 87 5.74 -10.98 3.95
CA ALA A 87 5.11 -10.52 2.72
C ALA A 87 4.96 -8.98 2.71
N ALA A 88 4.65 -8.35 3.84
CA ALA A 88 4.59 -6.90 3.93
C ALA A 88 5.92 -6.24 3.59
N LEU A 89 7.04 -6.76 4.12
CA LEU A 89 8.39 -6.28 3.82
C LEU A 89 8.71 -6.37 2.33
N GLU A 90 8.28 -7.44 1.65
CA GLU A 90 8.46 -7.57 0.20
C GLU A 90 7.72 -6.48 -0.57
N TYR A 91 6.45 -6.24 -0.24
CA TYR A 91 5.66 -5.20 -0.91
C TYR A 91 6.12 -3.78 -0.56
N ASP A 92 6.53 -3.50 0.68
CA ASP A 92 7.12 -2.21 1.01
C ASP A 92 8.47 -2.00 0.32
N ARG A 93 9.30 -3.04 0.18
CA ARG A 93 10.54 -2.96 -0.64
C ARG A 93 10.21 -2.58 -2.08
N GLU A 94 9.16 -3.17 -2.65
CA GLU A 94 8.72 -2.83 -4.01
C GLU A 94 8.18 -1.40 -4.09
N GLY A 95 7.32 -0.98 -3.17
CA GLY A 95 6.82 0.39 -3.09
C GLY A 95 7.95 1.41 -2.95
N CYS A 96 8.97 1.08 -2.16
CA CYS A 96 10.15 1.90 -1.95
C CYS A 96 11.07 1.95 -3.19
N LYS A 97 11.16 0.87 -3.99
CA LYS A 97 11.84 0.89 -5.30
C LYS A 97 11.08 1.78 -6.29
N LEU A 98 9.76 1.82 -6.20
CA LEU A 98 8.88 2.70 -6.97
C LEU A 98 8.79 4.13 -6.40
N ASN A 99 9.81 4.54 -5.62
CA ASN A 99 9.96 5.88 -5.06
C ASN A 99 8.83 6.35 -4.13
N TYR A 100 8.00 5.44 -3.61
CA TYR A 100 6.97 5.83 -2.65
C TYR A 100 7.58 5.98 -1.26
N SER A 101 7.72 7.23 -0.82
CA SER A 101 8.46 7.60 0.39
C SER A 101 7.95 6.91 1.66
N ASN A 102 6.64 6.67 1.77
CA ASN A 102 6.07 6.03 2.96
C ASN A 102 6.43 4.55 3.06
N ALA A 103 6.48 3.83 1.94
CA ALA A 103 6.95 2.44 1.92
C ALA A 103 8.41 2.35 2.39
N CYS A 104 9.27 3.27 1.93
CA CYS A 104 10.64 3.34 2.46
C CYS A 104 10.66 3.67 3.95
N SER A 105 9.82 4.61 4.41
CA SER A 105 9.77 4.98 5.83
C SER A 105 9.34 3.82 6.71
N ASP A 106 8.38 3.02 6.27
CA ASP A 106 7.84 1.90 7.04
C ASP A 106 8.83 0.74 7.10
N LEU A 107 9.61 0.49 6.04
CA LEU A 107 10.78 -0.40 6.14
C LEU A 107 11.78 0.08 7.19
N GLY A 108 12.07 1.39 7.20
CA GLY A 108 12.93 2.01 8.21
C GLY A 108 12.42 1.74 9.62
N PHE A 109 11.12 1.93 9.83
CA PHE A 109 10.46 1.69 11.11
C PHE A 109 10.46 0.22 11.53
N LEU A 110 10.12 -0.70 10.63
CA LEU A 110 10.08 -2.13 10.91
C LEU A 110 11.46 -2.65 11.33
N TYR A 111 12.52 -2.24 10.62
CA TYR A 111 13.90 -2.60 10.99
C TYR A 111 14.40 -1.89 12.26
N GLU A 112 13.89 -0.70 12.60
CA GLU A 112 14.24 -0.02 13.85
C GLU A 112 13.59 -0.70 15.06
N LYS A 113 12.30 -1.04 14.97
CA LYS A 113 11.53 -1.58 16.09
C LYS A 113 11.83 -3.05 16.39
N GLY A 114 12.04 -3.84 15.34
CA GLY A 114 12.20 -5.29 15.46
C GLY A 114 10.98 -6.01 16.05
N GLU A 115 9.79 -5.46 15.86
CA GLU A 115 8.56 -6.20 16.19
C GLU A 115 8.29 -7.19 15.05
N SER A 116 8.43 -8.49 15.34
CA SER A 116 8.25 -9.61 14.38
C SER A 116 9.35 -9.80 13.32
N ILE A 117 10.41 -8.98 13.34
CA ILE A 117 11.69 -9.22 12.65
C ILE A 117 12.84 -8.81 13.58
N GLU A 118 14.03 -9.38 13.41
CA GLU A 118 15.19 -8.91 14.18
C GLU A 118 15.50 -7.43 13.88
N PRO A 119 15.70 -6.58 14.91
CA PRO A 119 16.15 -5.21 14.71
C PRO A 119 17.42 -5.13 13.87
N ASN A 120 17.48 -4.16 12.96
CA ASN A 120 18.66 -3.90 12.14
C ASN A 120 18.77 -2.40 11.83
N TYR A 121 19.50 -1.68 12.66
CA TYR A 121 19.60 -0.22 12.55
C TYR A 121 20.32 0.24 11.27
N SER A 122 21.24 -0.55 10.73
CA SER A 122 21.90 -0.28 9.45
C SER A 122 20.89 -0.29 8.30
N GLN A 123 20.01 -1.29 8.24
CA GLN A 123 18.91 -1.31 7.28
C GLN A 123 17.91 -0.18 7.56
N ALA A 124 17.55 0.05 8.83
CA ALA A 124 16.66 1.15 9.20
C ALA A 124 17.18 2.50 8.69
N LYS A 125 18.47 2.79 8.95
CA LYS A 125 19.15 4.01 8.51
C LYS A 125 19.12 4.14 6.98
N LYS A 126 19.42 3.05 6.25
CA LYS A 126 19.38 3.02 4.78
C LYS A 126 17.98 3.36 4.23
N TYR A 127 16.94 2.77 4.80
CA TYR A 127 15.57 3.00 4.33
C TYR A 127 15.04 4.38 4.73
N TYR A 128 15.37 4.88 5.92
CA TYR A 128 15.06 6.25 6.32
C TYR A 128 15.77 7.29 5.45
N GLN A 129 17.03 7.07 5.08
CA GLN A 129 17.75 7.92 4.13
C GLN A 129 17.03 7.96 2.78
N LYS A 130 16.66 6.79 2.25
CA LYS A 130 15.95 6.70 0.97
C LYS A 130 14.57 7.39 1.02
N ALA A 131 13.80 7.19 2.09
CA ALA A 131 12.54 7.89 2.31
C ALA A 131 12.71 9.41 2.40
N CYS A 132 13.77 9.88 3.05
CA CYS A 132 14.13 11.29 3.12
C CYS A 132 14.42 11.88 1.73
N ASN A 133 15.17 11.16 0.89
CA ASN A 133 15.46 11.57 -0.49
C ASN A 133 14.19 11.70 -1.34
N PHE A 134 13.13 10.98 -0.99
CA PHE A 134 11.80 11.09 -1.61
C PHE A 134 10.85 12.06 -0.88
N GLY A 135 11.37 12.91 0.00
CA GLY A 135 10.63 14.01 0.62
C GLY A 135 9.95 13.67 1.96
N ASN A 136 10.15 12.48 2.53
CA ASN A 136 9.62 12.17 3.86
C ASN A 136 10.43 12.87 4.96
N LYS A 137 9.91 13.99 5.46
CA LYS A 137 10.54 14.82 6.49
C LYS A 137 10.76 14.08 7.82
N SER A 138 9.86 13.17 8.20
CA SER A 138 10.00 12.38 9.43
C SER A 138 11.16 11.40 9.30
N SER A 139 11.30 10.75 8.14
CA SER A 139 12.43 9.88 7.84
C SER A 139 13.75 10.65 7.77
N CYS A 140 13.77 11.90 7.30
CA CYS A 140 14.97 12.74 7.37
C CYS A 140 15.45 12.92 8.82
N LYS A 141 14.53 13.23 9.75
CA LYS A 141 14.86 13.36 11.18
C LYS A 141 15.41 12.05 11.75
N LYS A 142 14.78 10.92 11.42
CA LYS A 142 15.22 9.58 11.85
C LYS A 142 16.60 9.22 11.29
N TYR A 143 16.82 9.43 10.00
CA TYR A 143 18.12 9.23 9.36
C TYR A 143 19.21 10.07 10.02
N THR A 144 18.99 11.38 10.18
CA THR A 144 19.97 12.27 10.84
C THR A 144 20.24 11.85 12.29
N TYR A 145 19.22 11.41 13.03
CA TYR A 145 19.40 10.90 14.38
C TYR A 145 20.30 9.66 14.41
N LEU A 146 20.00 8.65 13.59
CA LEU A 146 20.80 7.42 13.56
C LEU A 146 22.24 7.70 13.11
N ASP A 147 22.41 8.58 12.11
CA ASP A 147 23.72 8.89 11.54
C ASP A 147 24.61 9.67 12.51
N LYS A 148 24.09 10.74 13.13
CA LYS A 148 24.85 11.55 14.09
C LYS A 148 25.26 10.81 15.35
N ASN A 149 24.47 9.81 15.77
CA ASN A 149 24.75 9.00 16.95
C ASN A 149 25.52 7.71 16.64
N GLY A 150 25.94 7.49 15.38
CA GLY A 150 26.70 6.31 14.99
C GLY A 150 25.94 4.98 15.18
N ILE A 151 24.62 5.00 15.13
CA ILE A 151 23.78 3.82 15.37
C ILE A 151 23.73 2.98 14.08
N THR A 152 24.14 1.71 14.17
CA THR A 152 24.27 0.75 13.07
C THR A 152 23.68 -0.60 13.42
#